data_AF-A0A8S9P7K1-F1
#
_entry.id   AF-A0A8S9P7K1-F1
#
_cell.length_a   1.000
_cell.length_b   1.000
_cell.length_c   1.000
_cell.angle_alpha   90.00
_cell.angle_beta   90.00
_cell.angle_gamma   90.00
#
_symmetry.space_group_name_H-M   'P 1'
#
loop_
_entity.id
_entity.type
_entity.pdbx_description
1 polymer ?
#
loop_
_entity_poly.entity_id
_entity_poly.type
_entity_poly.pdbx_seq_one_letter_code
_entity_poly.pdbx_strand_id
1 'polypeptide(L)'
;MKRAYTNKKTGQINDGLVRDVVSLVQTQSVPKKKGRLVDLGRRSRSAAPSSAPPPYVDPEMAAQQAGYKTQKKLNEQMMEMMKRMYPNEVFPNIQDP
;
A
#
# COMPACT_ATOMS: atom_id res chain seq x y z
N MET A 1 -20.09 21.65 -17.22
CA MET A 1 -19.29 20.84 -16.27
C MET A 1 -19.79 19.41 -16.29
N LYS A 2 -18.94 18.42 -16.63
CA LYS A 2 -19.29 16.99 -16.54
C LYS A 2 -18.94 16.51 -15.14
N ARG A 3 -19.94 16.07 -14.36
CA ARG A 3 -19.74 15.52 -13.01
C ARG A 3 -20.00 14.02 -13.07
N ALA A 4 -19.01 13.22 -12.70
CA ALA A 4 -19.21 11.79 -12.49
C ALA A 4 -20.13 11.59 -11.27
N TYR A 5 -21.18 10.79 -11.41
CA TYR A 5 -22.19 10.60 -10.38
C TYR A 5 -21.87 9.36 -9.53
N THR A 6 -21.48 9.58 -8.28
CA THR A 6 -21.33 8.50 -7.28
C THR A 6 -22.57 8.45 -6.39
N ASN A 7 -23.08 7.24 -6.13
CA ASN A 7 -24.22 7.06 -5.24
C ASN A 7 -23.74 7.17 -3.78
N LYS A 8 -24.16 8.22 -3.08
CA LYS A 8 -23.76 8.48 -1.68
C LYS A 8 -24.21 7.40 -0.68
N LYS A 9 -25.21 6.58 -1.03
CA LYS A 9 -25.72 5.50 -0.17
C LYS A 9 -24.92 4.21 -0.32
N THR A 10 -24.40 3.93 -1.51
CA THR A 10 -23.72 2.65 -1.81
C THR A 10 -22.22 2.83 -2.09
N GLY A 11 -21.73 4.05 -2.24
CA GLY A 11 -20.36 4.33 -2.67
C GLY A 11 -20.08 3.95 -4.12
N GLN A 12 -21.09 3.51 -4.88
CA GLN A 12 -20.90 2.99 -6.24
C GLN A 12 -20.74 4.13 -7.25
N ILE A 13 -19.76 3.97 -8.14
CA ILE A 13 -19.52 4.85 -9.28
C ILE A 13 -20.49 4.45 -10.39
N ASN A 14 -21.40 5.35 -10.77
CA ASN A 14 -22.36 5.11 -11.86
C ASN A 14 -21.81 5.53 -13.23
N ASP A 15 -20.64 6.15 -13.26
CA ASP A 15 -19.95 6.53 -14.49
C ASP A 15 -18.96 5.43 -14.89
N GLY A 16 -19.23 4.76 -16.03
CA GLY A 16 -18.44 3.62 -16.50
C GLY A 16 -16.98 3.97 -16.76
N LEU A 17 -16.70 5.17 -17.30
CA LEU A 17 -15.33 5.61 -17.59
C LEU A 17 -14.52 5.82 -16.31
N VAL A 18 -15.15 6.41 -15.29
CA VAL A 18 -14.50 6.63 -14.00
C VAL A 18 -14.29 5.31 -13.28
N ARG A 19 -15.21 4.35 -13.41
CA ARG A 19 -15.04 3.00 -12.87
C ARG A 19 -13.83 2.29 -13.49
N ASP A 20 -13.66 2.41 -14.80
CA ASP A 20 -12.55 1.76 -15.52
C ASP A 20 -11.20 2.37 -15.14
N VAL A 21 -11.12 3.69 -15.02
CA VAL A 21 -9.91 4.39 -14.54
C VAL A 21 -9.58 3.99 -13.11
N VAL A 22 -10.57 3.95 -12.20
CA VAL A 22 -10.38 3.54 -10.81
C VAL A 22 -9.94 2.07 -10.72
N SER A 23 -10.55 1.19 -11.50
CA SER A 23 -10.19 -0.24 -11.55
C SER A 23 -8.75 -0.45 -12.03
N LEU A 24 -8.32 0.32 -13.03
CA LEU A 24 -6.95 0.24 -13.56
C LEU A 24 -5.92 0.70 -12.52
N VAL A 25 -6.16 1.85 -11.88
CA VAL A 25 -5.30 2.37 -10.80
C VAL A 25 -5.22 1.38 -9.66
N GLN A 26 -6.36 0.80 -9.26
CA GLN A 26 -6.40 -0.20 -8.19
C GLN A 26 -5.61 -1.46 -8.57
N THR A 27 -5.75 -1.96 -9.80
CA THR A 27 -5.03 -3.14 -10.32
C THR A 27 -3.51 -2.92 -10.45
N GLN A 28 -3.06 -1.68 -10.70
CA GLN A 28 -1.63 -1.35 -10.71
C GLN A 28 -1.05 -1.18 -9.30
N SER A 29 -1.87 -0.82 -8.32
CA SER A 29 -1.43 -0.63 -6.92
C SER A 29 -1.36 -1.92 -6.09
N VAL A 30 -2.02 -3.01 -6.50
CA VAL A 30 -1.84 -4.33 -5.86
C VAL A 30 -0.55 -4.97 -6.34
N PRO A 31 0.45 -5.21 -5.48
CA PRO A 31 1.60 -6.01 -5.86
C PRO A 31 1.09 -7.42 -6.18
N LYS A 32 1.15 -7.81 -7.47
CA LYS A 32 0.93 -9.20 -7.86
C LYS A 32 2.04 -10.03 -7.22
N LYS A 33 1.75 -10.66 -6.08
CA LYS A 33 2.59 -11.70 -5.49
C LYS A 33 2.59 -12.88 -6.46
N LYS A 34 3.54 -12.85 -7.41
CA LYS A 34 3.77 -13.91 -8.39
C LYS A 34 4.37 -15.09 -7.63
N GLY A 35 3.51 -15.96 -7.12
CA GLY A 35 3.94 -17.22 -6.53
C GLY A 35 4.48 -18.15 -7.61
N ARG A 36 5.65 -18.77 -7.39
CA ARG A 36 5.75 -20.18 -6.99
C ARG A 36 7.22 -20.63 -6.89
N LEU A 37 7.61 -21.00 -5.67
CA LEU A 37 8.52 -22.09 -5.27
C LEU A 37 9.69 -22.44 -6.21
N VAL A 38 10.91 -22.07 -5.80
CA VAL A 38 12.14 -22.81 -6.11
C VAL A 38 12.61 -23.49 -4.82
N ASP A 39 12.21 -24.75 -4.65
CA ASP A 39 12.81 -25.63 -3.65
C ASP A 39 13.83 -26.49 -4.39
N LEU A 40 15.11 -26.41 -4.00
CA LEU A 40 16.20 -27.34 -4.31
C LEU A 40 17.55 -26.70 -3.88
N GLY A 41 17.85 -26.70 -2.57
CA GLY A 41 19.17 -26.24 -2.11
C GLY A 41 19.41 -26.40 -0.62
N ARG A 42 19.98 -27.54 -0.22
CA ARG A 42 20.16 -27.97 1.17
C ARG A 42 21.24 -27.19 1.92
N ARG A 43 20.97 -26.96 3.21
CA ARG A 43 21.89 -27.05 4.36
C ARG A 43 23.22 -26.25 4.29
N SER A 44 23.25 -25.15 5.04
CA SER A 44 24.36 -24.84 5.94
C SER A 44 23.81 -24.59 7.33
N ARG A 45 24.15 -25.49 8.25
CA ARG A 45 23.81 -25.45 9.68
C ARG A 45 24.42 -24.21 10.32
N SER A 46 23.68 -23.47 11.14
CA SER A 46 24.07 -23.05 12.51
C SER A 46 23.26 -21.85 13.02
N ALA A 47 22.98 -21.90 14.32
CA ALA A 47 22.23 -20.95 15.15
C ALA A 47 20.70 -20.92 14.96
N ALA A 48 20.01 -21.63 15.85
CA ALA A 48 18.65 -21.22 16.22
C ALA A 48 18.73 -19.81 16.84
N PRO A 49 17.91 -18.85 16.40
CA PRO A 49 17.76 -17.61 17.15
C PRO A 49 17.25 -17.96 18.54
N SER A 50 17.89 -17.34 19.54
CA SER A 50 17.60 -17.31 20.97
C SER A 50 16.23 -17.88 21.39
N SER A 51 16.24 -18.73 22.43
CA SER A 51 15.13 -19.44 23.08
C SER A 51 13.96 -18.59 23.62
N ALA A 52 13.84 -17.32 23.25
CA ALA A 52 12.61 -16.57 23.44
C ALA A 52 11.70 -16.87 22.24
N PRO A 53 10.45 -17.35 22.43
CA PRO A 53 9.49 -17.30 21.33
C PRO A 53 9.46 -15.84 20.86
N PRO A 54 9.56 -15.57 19.53
CA PRO A 54 9.28 -14.22 19.07
C PRO A 54 7.93 -13.83 19.68
N PRO A 55 7.76 -12.59 20.18
CA PRO A 55 6.44 -12.14 20.60
C PRO A 55 5.49 -12.53 19.47
N TYR A 56 4.38 -13.19 19.80
CA TYR A 56 3.41 -13.68 18.83
C TYR A 56 2.81 -12.45 18.12
N VAL A 57 3.54 -11.90 17.16
CA VAL A 57 3.10 -10.87 16.24
C VAL A 57 2.60 -11.63 15.03
N ASP A 58 1.31 -11.50 14.77
CA ASP A 58 0.68 -12.12 13.61
C ASP A 58 1.49 -11.77 12.34
N PRO A 59 1.96 -12.76 11.56
CA PRO A 59 2.69 -12.52 10.31
C PRO A 59 1.94 -11.59 9.35
N GLU A 60 0.60 -11.58 9.38
CA GLU A 60 -0.20 -10.60 8.63
C GLU A 60 -0.09 -9.19 9.21
N MET A 61 -0.07 -9.03 10.54
CA MET A 61 0.12 -7.72 11.18
C MET A 61 1.53 -7.17 10.90
N ALA A 62 2.56 -8.03 10.92
CA ALA A 62 3.92 -7.64 10.59
C ALA A 62 4.06 -7.25 9.10
N ALA A 63 3.43 -8.01 8.20
CA ALA A 63 3.42 -7.69 6.77
C ALA A 63 2.61 -6.42 6.45
N GLN A 64 1.47 -6.22 7.11
CA GLN A 64 0.67 -4.99 7.00
C GLN A 64 1.45 -3.78 7.55
N GLN A 65 2.14 -3.92 8.68
CA GLN A 65 2.97 -2.86 9.24
C GLN A 65 4.13 -2.50 8.29
N ALA A 66 4.78 -3.50 7.68
CA ALA A 66 5.85 -3.29 6.70
C ALA A 66 5.33 -2.62 5.41
N GLY A 67 4.15 -3.01 4.94
CA GLY A 67 3.48 -2.40 3.79
C GLY A 67 3.08 -0.94 4.06
N TYR A 68 2.44 -0.69 5.20
CA TYR A 68 2.02 0.64 5.65
C TYR A 68 3.21 1.59 5.83
N LYS A 69 4.29 1.14 6.49
CA LYS A 69 5.51 1.96 6.66
C LYS A 69 6.15 2.32 5.32
N THR A 70 6.22 1.37 4.40
CA THR A 70 6.78 1.60 3.05
C THR A 70 5.93 2.58 2.25
N GLN A 71 4.60 2.44 2.29
CA GLN A 71 3.67 3.32 1.58
C GLN A 71 3.66 4.74 2.17
N LYS A 72 3.68 4.85 3.50
CA LYS A 72 3.80 6.15 4.18
C LYS A 72 5.07 6.89 3.78
N LYS A 73 6.22 6.20 3.76
CA LYS A 73 7.49 6.79 3.33
C LYS A 73 7.46 7.25 1.86
N LEU A 74 6.81 6.48 0.97
CA LEU A 74 6.60 6.90 -0.42
C LEU A 74 5.70 8.13 -0.52
N ASN A 75 4.59 8.16 0.22
CA ASN A 75 3.69 9.30 0.27
C ASN A 75 4.38 10.55 0.83
N GLU A 76 5.19 10.41 1.88
CA GLU A 76 6.01 11.49 2.43
C GLU A 76 7.02 12.01 1.40
N GLN A 77 7.73 11.13 0.68
CA GLN A 77 8.65 11.57 -0.38
C GLN A 77 7.94 12.33 -1.50
N MET A 78 6.77 11.84 -1.95
CA MET A 78 5.98 12.53 -2.96
C MET A 78 5.44 13.88 -2.45
N MET A 79 5.01 13.93 -1.19
CA MET A 79 4.56 15.16 -0.55
C MET A 79 5.70 16.18 -0.40
N GLU A 80 6.90 15.74 -0.02
CA GLU A 80 8.07 16.60 0.11
C GLU A 80 8.52 17.13 -1.26
N MET A 81 8.47 16.29 -2.30
CA MET A 81 8.72 16.72 -3.68
C MET A 81 7.72 17.79 -4.13
N MET A 82 6.42 17.58 -3.89
CA MET A 82 5.38 18.57 -4.18
C MET A 82 5.61 19.89 -3.44
N LYS A 83 6.01 19.83 -2.15
CA LYS A 83 6.31 21.02 -1.34
C LYS A 83 7.50 21.83 -1.84
N ARG A 84 8.47 21.19 -2.48
CA ARG A 84 9.63 21.87 -3.09
C ARG A 84 9.28 22.52 -4.42
N MET A 85 8.38 21.90 -5.19
CA MET A 85 7.89 22.46 -6.45
C MET A 85 6.90 23.61 -6.22
N TYR A 86 6.12 23.54 -5.13
CA TYR A 86 5.06 24.50 -4.80
C TYR A 86 5.18 24.97 -3.34
N PRO A 87 6.18 25.83 -3.03
CA PRO A 87 6.42 26.29 -1.66
C PRO A 87 5.29 27.13 -1.06
N ASN A 88 4.40 27.67 -1.89
CA ASN A 88 3.27 28.53 -1.49
C ASN A 88 1.94 27.78 -1.39
N GLU A 89 1.91 26.46 -1.64
CA GLU A 89 0.69 25.66 -1.54
C GLU A 89 0.59 24.95 -0.17
N VAL A 90 -0.55 25.14 0.49
CA VAL A 90 -0.88 24.48 1.76
C VAL A 90 -1.51 23.13 1.46
N PHE A 91 -0.72 22.06 1.53
CA PHE A 91 -1.22 20.69 1.32
C PHE A 91 -2.07 20.24 2.53
N PRO A 92 -3.29 19.71 2.32
CA PRO A 92 -4.11 19.18 3.40
C PRO A 92 -3.45 17.94 4.00
N ASN A 93 -3.39 17.88 5.34
CA ASN A 93 -2.83 16.74 6.06
C ASN A 93 -3.77 15.55 5.86
N ILE A 94 -3.33 14.54 5.09
CA ILE A 94 -4.08 13.30 4.90
C ILE A 94 -4.02 12.57 6.25
N GLN A 95 -5.09 12.69 7.04
CA GLN A 95 -5.24 11.90 8.26
C GLN A 95 -5.34 10.44 7.84
N ASP A 96 -4.36 9.63 8.27
CA ASP A 96 -4.49 8.17 8.27
C ASP A 96 -5.71 7.83 9.16
N PRO A 97 -6.71 7.05 8.68
CA PRO A 97 -7.90 6.71 9.46
C PRO A 97 -7.60 5.86 10.70
#